data_AF-A0A958SHA2-F1
#
_entry.id   AF-A0A958SHA2-F1
#
_cell.length_a   1.000
_cell.length_b   1.000
_cell.length_c   1.000
_cell.angle_alpha   90.00
_cell.angle_beta   90.00
_cell.angle_gamma   90.00
#
_symmetry.space_group_name_H-M   'P 1'
#
loop_
_entity.id
_entity.type
_entity.pdbx_description
1 polymer ?
#
loop_
_entity_poly.entity_id
_entity_poly.type
_entity_poly.pdbx_seq_one_letter_code
_entity_poly.pdbx_strand_id
1 'polypeptide(L)' 'MLQQTQVATVIPYYEAFLKKWPTLQRLAQSNETELLAAWSGLGY' A
#
# COMPACT_ATOMS: atom_id res chain seq x y z
N MET A 1 7.10 -1.66 -0.01
CA MET A 1 6.55 -2.97 -0.44
C MET A 1 7.62 -3.98 -0.84
N LEU A 2 8.67 -3.65 -1.62
CA LEU A 2 9.64 -4.64 -2.13
C LEU A 2 10.87 -4.94 -1.25
N GLN A 3 11.06 -4.27 -0.11
CA GLN A 3 12.32 -4.37 0.66
C GLN A 3 12.57 -5.76 1.28
N GLN A 4 11.53 -6.53 1.61
CA GLN A 4 11.63 -7.90 2.15
C GLN A 4 10.49 -8.83 1.67
N THR A 5 9.79 -8.44 0.60
CA THR A 5 8.58 -9.12 0.13
C THR A 5 8.74 -9.52 -1.34
N GLN A 6 8.36 -10.76 -1.68
CA GLN A 6 8.47 -11.27 -3.06
C GLN A 6 7.60 -10.45 -4.03
N VAL A 7 8.08 -10.28 -5.26
CA VAL A 7 7.39 -9.48 -6.29
C VAL A 7 5.97 -9.98 -6.53
N ALA A 8 5.77 -11.30 -6.64
CA ALA A 8 4.45 -11.91 -6.86
C ALA A 8 3.44 -11.53 -5.75
N THR A 9 3.91 -11.43 -4.51
CA THR A 9 3.10 -11.00 -3.37
C THR A 9 2.81 -9.51 -3.41
N VAL A 10 3.75 -8.69 -3.88
CA VAL A 10 3.63 -7.21 -3.89
C VAL A 10 2.68 -6.70 -4.97
N ILE A 11 2.60 -7.34 -6.14
CA ILE A 11 1.80 -6.89 -7.29
C ILE A 11 0.36 -6.50 -6.88
N PRO A 12 -0.46 -7.38 -6.25
CA PRO A 12 -1.84 -7.04 -5.93
C PRO A 12 -1.96 -5.89 -4.90
N TYR A 13 -1.02 -5.78 -3.95
CA TYR A 13 -1.01 -4.69 -2.98
C TYR A 13 -0.66 -3.36 -3.65
N TYR A 14 0.31 -3.36 -4.56
CA TYR A 14 0.73 -2.16 -5.26
C TYR A 14 -0.39 -1.62 -6.16
N GLU A 15 -1.07 -2.50 -6.91
CA GLU A 15 -2.21 -2.12 -7.74
C GLU A 15 -3.38 -1.55 -6.91
N ALA A 16 -3.72 -2.22 -5.79
CA ALA A 16 -4.76 -1.73 -4.89
C ALA A 16 -4.38 -0.38 -4.26
N PHE A 17 -3.12 -0.22 -3.86
CA PHE A 17 -2.60 1.02 -3.27
C PHE A 17 -2.68 2.19 -4.26
N LEU A 18 -2.23 2.00 -5.50
CA LEU A 18 -2.30 3.04 -6.53
C LEU A 18 -3.74 3.36 -6.94
N LYS A 19 -4.63 2.36 -6.99
CA LYS A 19 -6.05 2.59 -7.28
C LYS A 19 -6.72 3.44 -6.19
N LYS A 20 -6.33 3.22 -4.93
CA LYS A 20 -6.89 3.90 -3.77
C LYS A 20 -6.28 5.29 -3.55
N TRP A 21 -4.97 5.42 -3.75
CA TRP A 21 -4.21 6.65 -3.63
C TRP A 21 -3.42 6.93 -4.92
N PRO A 22 -4.08 7.44 -5.97
CA PRO A 22 -3.44 7.67 -7.26
C PRO A 22 -2.43 8.82 -7.24
N THR A 23 -2.49 9.68 -6.23
CA THR A 23 -1.58 10.82 -6.08
C THR A 23 -1.05 10.91 -4.65
N LEU A 24 0.11 11.55 -4.50
CA LEU A 24 0.71 11.82 -3.19
C LEU A 24 -0.19 12.71 -2.32
N GLN A 25 -0.90 13.68 -2.92
CA GLN A 25 -1.85 14.51 -2.15
C GLN A 25 -2.98 13.67 -1.58
N ARG A 26 -3.51 12.71 -2.37
CA ARG A 26 -4.59 11.82 -1.91
C ARG A 26 -4.11 10.89 -0.81
N LEU A 27 -2.87 10.43 -0.90
CA LEU A 27 -2.22 9.63 0.14
C LEU A 27 -2.02 10.45 1.43
N ALA A 28 -1.52 11.67 1.33
CA ALA A 28 -1.27 12.54 2.48
C ALA A 28 -2.54 12.94 3.25
N GLN A 29 -3.70 12.94 2.57
CA GLN A 29 -5.01 13.19 3.16
C GLN A 29 -5.67 11.95 3.78
N SER A 30 -5.05 10.77 3.64
CA SER A 30 -5.62 9.52 4.14
C SER A 30 -5.43 9.36 5.65
N ASN A 31 -6.32 8.60 6.27
CA ASN A 31 -6.23 8.30 7.68
C ASN A 31 -5.15 7.24 7.93
N GLU A 32 -4.38 7.38 9.01
CA GLU A 32 -3.32 6.44 9.37
C GLU A 32 -3.83 5.00 9.50
N THR A 33 -4.99 4.79 10.14
CA THR A 33 -5.61 3.47 10.27
C THR A 33 -5.91 2.83 8.91
N GLU A 34 -6.33 3.64 7.93
CA GLU A 34 -6.64 3.18 6.59
C GLU A 34 -5.37 2.79 5.82
N LEU A 35 -4.30 3.58 6.00
CA LEU A 35 -2.99 3.31 5.44
C LEU A 35 -2.41 2.01 6.01
N LEU A 36 -2.45 1.85 7.33
CA LEU A 36 -1.98 0.64 8.03
C LEU A 36 -2.78 -0.59 7.60
N ALA A 37 -4.09 -0.48 7.44
CA ALA A 37 -4.93 -1.58 6.94
C ALA A 37 -4.54 -2.01 5.53
N ALA A 38 -4.22 -1.06 4.63
CA ALA A 38 -3.75 -1.38 3.28
C ALA A 38 -2.33 -1.95 3.23
N TRP A 39 -1.54 -1.74 4.29
CA TRP A 39 -0.18 -2.27 4.42
C TRP A 39 -0.13 -3.60 5.18
N SER A 40 -1.20 -3.96 5.88
CA SER A 40 -1.32 -5.20 6.64
C SER A 40 -1.15 -6.41 5.72
N GLY A 41 -0.21 -7.30 6.06
CA GLY A 41 0.10 -8.51 5.30
C GLY A 41 1.31 -8.42 4.36
N LEU A 42 1.89 -7.23 4.13
CA LEU A 42 3.13 -7.08 3.35
C LEU A 42 4.42 -7.43 4.10
N GLY A 43 4.33 -7.68 5.41
CA GLY A 43 5.46 -8.05 6.26
C GLY A 43 6.27 -6.83 6.67
N TYR A 44 5.89 -6.26 7.82
CA TYR A 44 6.71 -5.49 8.78
C TYR A 44 5.94 -5.39 10.10
#